data_AF-A0A9K3GNP4-F1
#
_entry.id   AF-A0A9K3GNP4-F1
#
_cell.length_a   1.000
_cell.length_b   1.000
_cell.length_c   1.000
_cell.angle_alpha   90.00
_cell.angle_beta   90.00
_cell.angle_gamma   90.00
#
_symmetry.space_group_name_H-M   'P 1'
#
loop_
_entity.id
_entity.type
_entity.pdbx_description
1 polymer ?
#
loop_
_entity_poly.entity_id
_entity_poly.type
_entity_poly.pdbx_seq_one_letter_code
_entity_poly.pdbx_strand_id
1 'polypeptide(L)'
;GAARHGCRLLYSGSAPNPLPLGINAPVRASSRILVVSVASNALSAAKEYHYYEILNELSFDSHRKAMSVTVHDMVTGRVMLVTKGADTSLCGMTQDEGARRSVMSAATSFAELGLRTLVYGVRNMTMQEAHQHSLTLRHSMSGIGRARERQMSKAYSAIETGLSLIGVTAVEDKLAPNVPQTIEWILRTGINMWVLT
;
A
#
# COMPACT_ATOMS: atom_id res chain seq x y z
N GLY A 1 -20.21 -8.65 21.51
CA GLY A 1 -19.39 -9.64 20.81
C GLY A 1 -18.87 -9.06 19.52
N ALA A 2 -17.56 -8.80 19.46
CA ALA A 2 -16.74 -8.65 18.26
C ALA A 2 -15.31 -8.45 18.79
N ALA A 3 -14.50 -9.51 18.77
CA ALA A 3 -13.11 -9.42 19.18
C ALA A 3 -12.39 -8.44 18.25
N ARG A 4 -11.93 -7.30 18.80
CA ARG A 4 -11.07 -6.37 18.07
C ARG A 4 -9.71 -7.03 17.91
N HIS A 5 -9.49 -7.70 16.78
CA HIS A 5 -8.15 -8.15 16.39
C HIS A 5 -7.33 -6.93 15.99
N GLY A 6 -6.57 -6.39 16.95
CA GLY A 6 -5.64 -5.29 16.69
C GLY A 6 -4.33 -5.82 16.14
N CYS A 7 -4.16 -5.82 14.82
CA CYS A 7 -2.84 -6.04 14.23
C CYS A 7 -2.05 -4.72 14.29
N ARG A 8 -1.01 -4.66 15.14
CA ARG A 8 -0.15 -3.49 15.26
C ARG A 8 1.10 -3.70 14.41
N LEU A 9 1.16 -3.06 13.24
CA LEU A 9 2.36 -3.05 12.41
C LEU A 9 3.48 -2.26 13.10
N LEU A 10 4.54 -2.93 13.54
CA LEU A 10 5.77 -2.28 13.99
C LEU A 10 6.75 -2.25 12.81
N TYR A 11 6.87 -1.09 12.15
CA TYR A 11 7.90 -0.87 11.13
C TYR A 11 9.19 -0.40 11.81
N SER A 12 10.25 -1.21 11.72
CA SER A 12 11.62 -0.77 12.03
C SER A 12 12.46 -0.84 10.76
N GLY A 13 12.76 0.33 10.18
CA GLY A 13 13.77 0.46 9.12
C GLY A 13 15.18 0.22 9.66
N SER A 14 16.04 -0.35 8.79
CA SER A 14 17.41 -0.83 9.04
C SER A 14 17.55 -1.77 10.24
N ALA A 15 17.76 -3.06 9.95
CA ALA A 15 17.95 -4.10 10.94
C ALA A 15 19.03 -3.71 11.98
N PRO A 16 18.71 -3.65 13.29
CA PRO A 16 19.74 -3.90 14.28
C PRO A 16 20.16 -5.37 14.13
N ASN A 17 21.48 -5.58 14.15
CA ASN A 17 22.27 -6.81 14.20
C ASN A 17 21.57 -8.15 14.54
N PRO A 18 22.13 -9.28 14.07
CA PRO A 18 21.39 -10.52 13.75
C PRO A 18 20.66 -11.12 14.95
N LEU A 19 19.35 -11.36 14.75
CA LEU A 19 18.48 -12.09 15.66
C LEU A 19 18.83 -13.60 15.70
N PRO A 20 18.45 -14.33 16.77
CA PRO A 20 19.07 -15.58 17.24
C PRO A 20 18.65 -16.85 16.47
N LEU A 21 18.34 -16.72 15.18
CA LEU A 21 18.14 -17.84 14.28
C LEU A 21 19.46 -18.07 13.56
N GLY A 22 20.19 -19.11 13.94
CA GLY A 22 21.54 -19.47 13.47
C GLY A 22 21.64 -19.78 11.97
N ILE A 23 21.22 -18.84 11.13
CA ILE A 23 21.23 -18.92 9.68
C ILE A 23 22.24 -17.87 9.20
N ASN A 24 23.50 -18.30 9.05
CA ASN A 24 24.54 -17.53 8.38
C ASN A 24 24.25 -17.49 6.87
N ALA A 25 23.33 -16.62 6.45
CA ALA A 25 23.10 -16.31 5.05
C ALA A 25 23.75 -14.94 4.71
N PRO A 26 24.53 -14.83 3.62
CA PRO A 26 25.18 -13.58 3.24
C PRO A 26 24.13 -12.47 3.03
N VAL A 27 24.31 -11.36 3.74
CA VAL A 27 23.42 -10.19 3.69
C VAL A 27 23.64 -9.47 2.36
N ARG A 28 22.80 -9.77 1.37
CA ARG A 28 22.59 -8.83 0.26
C ARG A 28 21.90 -7.58 0.82
N ALA A 29 22.27 -6.41 0.30
CA ALA A 29 21.65 -5.12 0.65
C ALA A 29 20.21 -5.02 0.09
N SER A 30 19.33 -5.90 0.54
CA SER A 30 17.89 -5.80 0.33
C SER A 30 17.24 -5.29 1.61
N SER A 31 16.36 -4.29 1.48
CA SER A 31 15.58 -3.77 2.58
C SER A 31 14.67 -4.89 3.11
N ARG A 32 14.89 -5.33 4.35
CA ARG A 32 14.05 -6.34 5.00
C ARG A 32 13.02 -5.65 5.88
N ILE A 33 11.76 -6.10 5.79
CA ILE A 33 10.68 -5.68 6.68
C ILE A 33 10.37 -6.84 7.62
N LEU A 34 10.40 -6.56 8.92
CA LEU A 34 9.84 -7.43 9.94
C LEU A 34 8.43 -6.93 10.28
N VAL A 35 7.43 -7.77 10.06
CA VAL A 35 6.07 -7.51 10.53
C VAL A 35 5.83 -8.37 11.77
N VAL A 36 5.48 -7.72 12.87
CA VAL A 36 5.05 -8.40 14.10
C VAL A 36 3.53 -8.35 14.15
N SER A 37 2.87 -9.48 13.98
CA SER A 37 1.45 -9.63 14.28
C SER A 37 1.30 -10.06 15.73
N VAL A 38 0.35 -9.46 16.44
CA VAL A 38 -0.04 -9.89 17.78
C VAL A 38 -1.45 -10.44 17.68
N ALA A 39 -1.58 -11.76 17.72
CA ALA A 39 -2.88 -12.39 17.86
C ALA A 39 -3.28 -12.28 19.34
N SER A 40 -4.12 -11.30 19.68
CA SER A 40 -4.65 -11.17 21.03
C SER A 40 -5.89 -12.06 21.18
N ASN A 41 -5.70 -13.22 21.80
CA ASN A 41 -6.78 -14.06 22.29
C ASN A 41 -6.91 -13.78 23.80
N ALA A 42 -8.11 -13.93 24.38
CA ALA A 42 -8.39 -13.55 25.78
C ALA A 42 -7.51 -14.22 26.87
N LEU A 43 -6.66 -15.18 26.52
CA LEU A 43 -5.76 -15.91 27.44
C LEU A 43 -4.26 -15.76 27.13
N SER A 44 -3.85 -15.24 25.96
CA SER A 44 -2.43 -15.16 25.57
C SER A 44 -2.24 -14.28 24.33
N ALA A 45 -1.17 -13.47 24.35
CA ALA A 45 -0.72 -12.70 23.19
C ALA A 45 0.46 -13.42 22.54
N ALA A 46 0.21 -14.22 21.51
CA ALA A 46 1.27 -14.78 20.69
C ALA A 46 1.77 -13.70 19.73
N LYS A 47 3.09 -13.45 19.75
CA LYS A 47 3.76 -12.62 18.75
C LYS A 47 4.18 -13.53 17.61
N GLU A 48 3.67 -13.27 16.42
CA GLU A 48 4.11 -13.89 15.18
C GLU A 48 4.99 -12.92 14.41
N TYR A 49 6.09 -13.43 13.87
CA TYR A 49 7.09 -12.66 13.16
C TYR A 49 7.08 -13.08 11.68
N HIS A 50 6.83 -12.13 10.81
CA HIS A 50 6.87 -12.33 9.35
C HIS A 50 8.03 -11.52 8.76
N TYR A 51 8.89 -12.19 8.01
CA TYR A 51 10.06 -11.58 7.37
C TYR A 51 9.82 -11.45 5.87
N TYR A 52 9.82 -10.21 5.39
CA TYR A 52 9.70 -9.90 3.97
C TYR A 52 10.98 -9.27 3.44
N GLU A 53 11.47 -9.76 2.32
CA GLU A 53 12.48 -9.10 1.51
C GLU A 53 11.80 -8.22 0.46
N ILE A 54 12.16 -6.93 0.40
CA ILE A 54 11.70 -6.05 -0.67
C ILE A 54 12.54 -6.29 -1.92
N LEU A 55 11.89 -6.70 -3.00
CA LEU A 55 12.54 -6.94 -4.30
C LEU A 55 12.57 -5.66 -5.15
N ASN A 56 11.46 -4.94 -5.21
CA ASN A 56 11.33 -3.68 -5.95
C ASN A 56 10.35 -2.73 -5.25
N GLU A 57 10.56 -1.44 -5.44
CA GLU A 57 9.62 -0.39 -5.07
C GLU A 57 9.27 0.44 -6.31
N LEU A 58 7.97 0.59 -6.56
CA LEU A 58 7.40 1.46 -7.58
C LEU A 58 6.81 2.66 -6.85
N SER A 59 7.60 3.73 -6.77
CA SER A 59 7.23 4.96 -6.06
C SER A 59 5.91 5.55 -6.58
N PHE A 60 5.33 6.43 -5.76
CA PHE A 60 4.11 7.12 -6.13
C PHE A 60 4.30 7.89 -7.44
N ASP A 61 3.36 7.70 -8.36
CA ASP A 61 3.30 8.39 -9.63
C ASP A 61 1.95 9.12 -9.73
N SER A 62 1.96 10.40 -10.09
CA SER A 62 0.77 11.25 -10.07
C SER A 62 -0.21 10.94 -11.22
N HIS A 63 0.28 10.39 -12.34
CA HIS A 63 -0.59 9.93 -13.42
C HIS A 63 -1.30 8.64 -13.02
N ARG A 64 -0.56 7.72 -12.41
CA ARG A 64 -1.05 6.42 -11.94
C ARG A 64 -1.87 6.53 -10.66
N LYS A 65 -1.56 7.48 -9.79
CA LYS A 65 -2.14 7.66 -8.44
C LYS A 65 -2.03 6.40 -7.57
N ALA A 66 -0.94 5.66 -7.71
CA ALA A 66 -0.67 4.45 -6.92
C ALA A 66 0.82 4.31 -6.61
N MET A 67 1.12 3.42 -5.67
CA MET A 67 2.44 2.99 -5.22
C MET A 67 2.41 1.47 -5.06
N SER A 68 3.49 0.79 -5.40
CA SER A 68 3.58 -0.67 -5.25
C SER A 68 4.92 -1.12 -4.70
N VAL A 69 4.91 -2.25 -4.00
CA VAL A 69 6.11 -2.92 -3.51
C VAL A 69 6.01 -4.40 -3.84
N THR A 70 7.06 -4.95 -4.45
CA THR A 70 7.20 -6.39 -4.62
C THR A 70 7.93 -6.95 -3.41
N VAL A 71 7.31 -7.90 -2.72
CA VAL A 71 7.85 -8.54 -1.52
C VAL A 71 8.00 -10.04 -1.73
N HIS A 72 9.05 -10.60 -1.13
CA HIS A 72 9.27 -12.03 -1.01
C HIS A 72 9.15 -12.41 0.46
N ASP A 73 8.16 -13.25 0.77
CA ASP A 73 7.97 -13.84 2.09
C ASP A 73 9.01 -14.94 2.30
N MET A 74 9.98 -14.69 3.17
CA MET A 74 11.11 -15.60 3.41
C MET A 74 10.69 -16.88 4.14
N VAL A 75 9.50 -16.91 4.75
CA VAL A 75 8.99 -18.06 5.49
C VAL A 75 8.15 -18.94 4.57
N THR A 76 7.24 -18.34 3.80
CA THR A 76 6.33 -19.10 2.92
C THR A 76 6.86 -19.29 1.50
N GLY A 77 7.92 -18.58 1.11
CA GLY A 77 8.46 -18.56 -0.25
C GLY A 77 7.58 -17.84 -1.26
N ARG A 78 6.50 -17.18 -0.81
CA ARG A 78 5.55 -16.48 -1.70
C ARG A 78 6.13 -15.15 -2.15
N VAL A 79 5.93 -14.82 -3.42
CA VAL A 79 6.26 -13.51 -3.98
C VAL A 79 4.99 -12.79 -4.37
N MET A 80 4.85 -11.56 -3.90
CA MET A 80 3.63 -10.78 -4.04
C MET A 80 3.97 -9.35 -4.40
N LEU A 81 3.19 -8.80 -5.33
CA LEU A 81 3.08 -7.35 -5.51
C LEU A 81 1.95 -6.85 -4.62
N VAL A 82 2.25 -5.87 -3.78
CA VAL A 82 1.25 -5.13 -2.99
C VAL A 82 1.17 -3.72 -3.54
N THR A 83 -0.04 -3.30 -3.92
CA THR A 83 -0.30 -1.98 -4.50
C THR A 83 -1.31 -1.24 -3.65
N LYS A 84 -1.04 0.04 -3.38
CA LYS A 84 -1.99 0.97 -2.76
C LYS A 84 -2.18 2.20 -3.64
N GLY A 85 -3.39 2.72 -3.72
CA GLY A 85 -3.65 3.91 -4.52
C GLY A 85 -5.11 4.37 -4.50
N ALA A 86 -5.41 5.29 -5.41
CA ALA A 86 -6.77 5.76 -5.63
C ALA A 86 -7.69 4.62 -6.10
N ASP A 87 -8.95 4.69 -5.69
CA ASP A 87 -10.03 3.80 -6.09
C ASP A 87 -10.17 3.71 -7.63
N THR A 88 -10.20 4.86 -8.29
CA THR A 88 -10.28 4.99 -9.76
C THR A 88 -9.12 4.28 -10.47
N SER A 89 -7.92 4.31 -9.89
CA SER A 89 -6.74 3.67 -10.48
C SER A 89 -6.75 2.16 -10.29
N LEU A 90 -6.88 1.68 -9.05
CA LEU A 90 -6.78 0.26 -8.75
C LEU A 90 -7.98 -0.53 -9.28
N CYS A 91 -9.15 0.08 -9.38
CA CYS A 91 -10.32 -0.57 -9.98
C CYS A 91 -10.14 -0.83 -11.48
N GLY A 92 -9.30 -0.07 -12.18
CA GLY A 92 -8.92 -0.34 -13.57
C GLY A 92 -7.86 -1.43 -13.72
N MET A 93 -7.23 -1.85 -12.62
CA MET A 93 -6.14 -2.84 -12.59
C MET A 93 -6.64 -4.24 -12.23
N THR A 94 -7.90 -4.40 -11.81
CA THR A 94 -8.51 -5.69 -11.50
C THR A 94 -9.39 -6.19 -12.65
N GLN A 95 -9.56 -7.51 -12.75
CA GLN A 95 -10.52 -8.15 -13.65
C GLN A 95 -11.74 -8.69 -12.89
N ASP A 96 -11.74 -8.62 -11.55
CA ASP A 96 -12.85 -9.08 -10.72
C ASP A 96 -13.89 -7.97 -10.56
N GLU A 97 -14.94 -8.06 -11.37
CA GLU A 97 -16.07 -7.14 -11.36
C GLU A 97 -16.86 -7.13 -10.04
N GLY A 98 -16.85 -8.23 -9.28
CA GLY A 98 -17.48 -8.30 -7.98
C GLY A 98 -16.69 -7.53 -6.93
N ALA A 99 -15.38 -7.80 -6.85
CA ALA A 99 -14.47 -7.08 -5.97
C ALA A 99 -14.43 -5.58 -6.31
N ARG A 100 -14.40 -5.24 -7.60
CA ARG A 100 -14.45 -3.86 -8.09
C ARG A 100 -15.67 -3.11 -7.55
N ARG A 101 -16.88 -3.68 -7.69
CA ARG A 101 -18.12 -3.05 -7.19
C ARG A 101 -18.11 -2.90 -5.67
N SER A 102 -17.70 -3.94 -4.95
CA SER A 102 -17.65 -3.93 -3.49
C SER A 102 -16.72 -2.83 -2.96
N VAL A 103 -15.49 -2.76 -3.49
CA VAL A 103 -14.49 -1.76 -3.09
C VAL A 103 -14.92 -0.35 -3.47
N MET A 104 -15.46 -0.14 -4.67
CA MET A 104 -15.96 1.18 -5.07
C MET A 104 -17.08 1.65 -4.15
N SER A 105 -18.05 0.77 -3.83
CA SER A 105 -19.14 1.12 -2.91
C SER A 105 -18.61 1.55 -1.54
N ALA A 106 -17.67 0.80 -0.97
CA ALA A 106 -17.08 1.14 0.32
C ALA A 106 -16.27 2.44 0.26
N ALA A 107 -15.48 2.64 -0.80
CA ALA A 107 -14.71 3.87 -1.00
C ALA A 107 -15.63 5.10 -1.12
N THR A 108 -16.73 4.99 -1.86
CA THR A 108 -17.74 6.05 -1.97
C THR A 108 -18.35 6.38 -0.61
N SER A 109 -18.79 5.38 0.16
CA SER A 109 -19.36 5.63 1.49
C SER A 109 -18.38 6.31 2.46
N PHE A 110 -17.08 6.00 2.37
CA PHE A 110 -16.07 6.70 3.18
C PHE A 110 -15.79 8.11 2.69
N ALA A 111 -15.80 8.34 1.38
CA ALA A 111 -15.64 9.67 0.80
C ALA A 111 -16.80 10.61 1.15
N GLU A 112 -18.04 10.09 1.22
CA GLU A 112 -19.22 10.84 1.68
C GLU A 112 -19.09 11.32 3.14
N LEU A 113 -18.33 10.59 3.96
CA LEU A 113 -17.99 10.98 5.34
C LEU A 113 -16.80 11.94 5.41
N GLY A 114 -16.25 12.38 4.29
CA GLY A 114 -15.07 13.25 4.23
C GLY A 114 -13.75 12.55 4.59
N LEU A 115 -13.73 11.21 4.61
CA LEU A 115 -12.53 10.44 4.93
C LEU A 115 -11.67 10.25 3.68
N ARG A 116 -10.35 10.30 3.86
CA ARG A 116 -9.41 10.01 2.78
C ARG A 116 -9.29 8.50 2.59
N THR A 117 -9.57 8.03 1.39
CA THR A 117 -9.58 6.61 1.06
C THR A 117 -8.31 6.18 0.33
N LEU A 118 -7.87 4.95 0.59
CA LEU A 118 -6.87 4.24 -0.21
C LEU A 118 -7.32 2.82 -0.43
N VAL A 119 -7.32 2.38 -1.68
CA VAL A 119 -7.60 0.99 -2.06
C VAL A 119 -6.29 0.21 -2.04
N TYR A 120 -6.38 -1.07 -1.70
CA TYR A 120 -5.27 -2.01 -1.70
C TYR A 120 -5.58 -3.20 -2.60
N GLY A 121 -4.58 -3.62 -3.36
CA GLY A 121 -4.62 -4.81 -4.20
C GLY A 121 -3.36 -5.63 -4.04
N VAL A 122 -3.49 -6.94 -4.27
CA VAL A 122 -2.38 -7.89 -4.23
C VAL A 122 -2.38 -8.71 -5.51
N ARG A 123 -1.20 -9.01 -6.03
CA ARG A 123 -1.00 -10.00 -7.08
C ARG A 123 0.12 -10.96 -6.68
N ASN A 124 -0.19 -12.25 -6.67
CA ASN A 124 0.82 -13.29 -6.52
C ASN A 124 1.59 -13.45 -7.84
N MET A 125 2.89 -13.69 -7.74
CA MET A 125 3.75 -13.94 -8.89
C MET A 125 4.84 -14.94 -8.55
N THR A 126 5.51 -15.46 -9.58
CA THR A 126 6.68 -16.31 -9.37
C THR A 126 7.94 -15.48 -9.11
N MET A 127 8.95 -16.07 -8.47
CA MET A 127 10.24 -15.40 -8.29
C MET A 127 10.91 -15.05 -9.63
N GLN A 128 10.71 -15.89 -10.66
CA GLN A 128 11.20 -15.64 -12.01
C GLN A 128 10.52 -14.42 -12.64
N GLU A 129 9.20 -14.31 -12.52
CA GLU A 129 8.43 -13.17 -12.99
C GLU A 129 8.85 -11.87 -12.28
N ALA A 130 9.00 -11.90 -10.96
CA ALA A 130 9.49 -10.76 -10.19
C ALA A 130 10.89 -10.31 -10.64
N HIS A 131 11.80 -11.27 -10.91
CA HIS A 131 13.12 -10.97 -11.42
C HIS A 131 13.07 -10.35 -12.82
N GLN A 132 12.24 -10.88 -13.71
CA GLN A 132 12.05 -10.31 -15.05
C GLN A 132 11.56 -8.86 -14.97
N HIS A 133 10.58 -8.58 -14.10
CA HIS A 133 10.12 -7.21 -13.87
C HIS A 133 11.21 -6.31 -13.29
N SER A 134 12.04 -6.79 -12.36
CA SER A 134 13.21 -6.04 -11.87
C SER A 134 14.16 -5.64 -13.00
N LEU A 135 14.43 -6.57 -13.93
CA LEU A 135 15.29 -6.29 -15.09
C LEU A 135 14.65 -5.26 -16.02
N THR A 136 13.35 -5.39 -16.31
CA THR A 136 12.60 -4.42 -17.13
C THR A 136 12.59 -3.02 -16.49
N LEU A 137 12.40 -2.93 -15.18
CA LEU A 137 12.46 -1.67 -14.44
C LEU A 137 13.85 -1.04 -14.52
N ARG A 138 14.91 -1.82 -14.28
CA ARG A 138 16.30 -1.35 -14.41
C ARG A 138 16.61 -0.84 -15.80
N HIS A 139 16.18 -1.56 -16.83
CA HIS A 139 16.35 -1.14 -18.21
C HIS A 139 15.59 0.17 -18.49
N SER A 140 14.34 0.27 -18.04
CA SER A 140 13.51 1.47 -18.21
C SER A 140 14.10 2.71 -17.51
N MET A 141 14.81 2.53 -16.40
CA MET A 141 15.50 3.62 -15.69
C MET A 141 16.74 4.16 -16.42
N SER A 142 17.33 3.37 -17.34
CA SER A 142 18.53 3.77 -18.07
C SER A 142 18.28 4.81 -19.19
N GLY A 143 17.01 5.01 -19.57
CA GLY A 143 16.63 6.03 -20.54
C GLY A 143 16.78 7.47 -20.02
N ILE A 144 16.63 8.46 -20.91
CA ILE A 144 16.70 9.89 -20.58
C ILE A 144 15.42 10.62 -21.03
N GLY A 145 14.96 11.57 -20.22
CA GLY A 145 13.83 12.45 -20.53
C GLY A 145 12.52 11.69 -20.80
N ARG A 146 11.76 12.15 -21.81
CA ARG A 146 10.44 11.59 -22.15
C ARG A 146 10.45 10.10 -22.53
N ALA A 147 11.57 9.59 -23.04
CA ALA A 147 11.69 8.18 -23.39
C ALA A 147 11.68 7.30 -22.14
N ARG A 148 12.40 7.74 -21.08
CA ARG A 148 12.41 7.11 -19.76
C ARG A 148 11.02 7.07 -19.15
N GLU A 149 10.33 8.21 -19.10
CA GLU A 149 8.98 8.30 -18.53
C GLU A 149 8.01 7.31 -19.17
N ARG A 150 8.01 7.22 -20.51
CA ARG A 150 7.17 6.26 -21.24
C ARG A 150 7.54 4.80 -20.95
N GLN A 151 8.83 4.48 -20.89
CA GLN A 151 9.29 3.12 -20.59
C GLN A 151 8.92 2.72 -19.15
N MET A 152 9.13 3.62 -18.18
CA MET A 152 8.74 3.41 -16.79
C MET A 152 7.24 3.21 -16.65
N SER A 153 6.42 4.06 -17.29
CA SER A 153 4.96 3.93 -17.28
C SER A 153 4.50 2.58 -17.85
N LYS A 154 5.10 2.11 -18.95
CA LYS A 154 4.83 0.78 -19.51
C LYS A 154 5.23 -0.35 -18.57
N ALA A 155 6.42 -0.25 -17.94
CA ALA A 155 6.90 -1.25 -17.00
C ALA A 155 5.99 -1.35 -15.76
N TYR A 156 5.53 -0.21 -15.23
CA TYR A 156 4.58 -0.15 -14.12
C TYR A 156 3.23 -0.76 -14.48
N SER A 157 2.65 -0.37 -15.62
CA SER A 157 1.37 -0.91 -16.06
C SER A 157 1.42 -2.43 -16.27
N ALA A 158 2.54 -2.97 -16.76
CA ALA A 158 2.68 -4.40 -17.02
C ALA A 158 2.67 -5.23 -15.72
N ILE A 159 3.34 -4.77 -14.66
CA ILE A 159 3.41 -5.51 -13.39
C ILE A 159 2.13 -5.35 -12.55
N GLU A 160 1.43 -4.21 -12.68
CA GLU A 160 0.27 -3.86 -11.84
C GLU A 160 -1.08 -4.29 -12.40
N THR A 161 -1.11 -4.95 -13.56
CA THR A 161 -2.36 -5.50 -14.11
C THR A 161 -2.77 -6.78 -13.37
N GLY A 162 -4.07 -7.08 -13.29
CA GLY A 162 -4.57 -8.33 -12.72
C GLY A 162 -4.50 -8.39 -11.19
N LEU A 163 -4.66 -7.25 -10.51
CA LEU A 163 -4.71 -7.20 -9.05
C LEU A 163 -5.99 -7.86 -8.52
N SER A 164 -5.86 -8.62 -7.45
CA SER A 164 -6.97 -8.98 -6.57
C SER A 164 -7.14 -7.87 -5.54
N LEU A 165 -8.25 -7.14 -5.58
CA LEU A 165 -8.52 -6.09 -4.61
C LEU A 165 -8.80 -6.71 -3.24
N ILE A 166 -8.10 -6.25 -2.21
CA ILE A 166 -8.19 -6.81 -0.85
C ILE A 166 -8.99 -5.91 0.11
N GLY A 167 -9.15 -4.63 -0.22
CA GLY A 167 -9.98 -3.73 0.57
C GLY A 167 -9.64 -2.25 0.40
N VAL A 168 -10.27 -1.44 1.25
CA VAL A 168 -10.10 0.01 1.32
C VAL A 168 -9.81 0.41 2.76
N THR A 169 -8.90 1.36 2.95
CA THR A 169 -8.70 2.05 4.22
C THR A 169 -9.30 3.44 4.14
N ALA A 170 -9.87 3.91 5.24
CA ALA A 170 -10.34 5.28 5.39
C ALA A 170 -9.56 5.94 6.54
N VAL A 171 -8.98 7.11 6.25
CA VAL A 171 -8.20 7.88 7.21
C VAL A 171 -8.89 9.22 7.40
N GLU A 172 -9.20 9.54 8.65
CA GLU A 172 -9.71 10.85 9.03
C GLU A 172 -8.54 11.85 9.10
N ASP A 173 -8.63 12.93 8.32
CA ASP A 173 -7.76 14.08 8.46
C ASP A 173 -8.29 14.96 9.57
N LYS A 174 -7.72 14.82 10.77
CA LYS A 174 -8.17 15.56 11.95
C LYS A 174 -8.00 17.06 11.73
N LEU A 175 -9.11 17.77 11.82
CA LEU A 175 -9.13 19.22 11.88
C LEU A 175 -8.66 19.70 13.26
N ALA A 176 -8.16 20.93 13.31
CA ALA A 176 -7.91 21.59 14.59
C ALA A 176 -9.22 21.71 15.39
N PRO A 177 -9.16 21.75 16.73
CA PRO A 177 -10.34 21.93 17.56
C PRO A 177 -11.16 23.14 17.14
N ASN A 178 -12.48 23.03 17.19
CA ASN A 178 -13.44 24.09 16.90
C ASN A 178 -13.49 24.59 15.45
N VAL A 179 -12.71 24.03 14.51
CA VAL A 179 -12.76 24.42 13.09
C VAL A 179 -14.16 24.25 12.50
N PRO A 180 -14.87 23.11 12.67
CA PRO A 180 -16.22 22.94 12.13
C PRO A 180 -17.21 23.99 12.65
N GLN A 181 -17.19 24.24 13.97
CA GLN A 181 -18.06 25.22 14.62
C GLN A 181 -17.76 26.64 14.13
N THR A 182 -16.49 26.98 13.94
CA THR A 182 -16.06 28.30 13.47
C THR A 182 -16.51 28.52 12.02
N ILE A 183 -16.34 27.52 11.15
CA ILE A 183 -16.82 27.58 9.76
C ILE A 183 -18.34 27.77 9.73
N GLU A 184 -19.09 27.02 10.55
CA GLU A 184 -20.54 27.16 10.64
C GLU A 184 -20.96 28.59 11.07
N TRP A 185 -20.29 29.16 12.06
CA TRP A 185 -20.58 30.52 12.52
C TRP A 185 -20.30 31.56 11.43
N ILE A 186 -19.17 31.46 10.74
CA ILE A 186 -18.82 32.36 9.64
C ILE A 186 -19.87 32.27 8.52
N LEU A 187 -20.26 31.06 8.11
CA LEU A 187 -21.27 30.87 7.06
C LEU A 187 -22.64 31.46 7.46
N ARG A 188 -23.05 31.32 8.73
CA ARG A 188 -24.30 31.93 9.24
C ARG A 188 -24.31 33.46 9.21
N THR A 189 -23.14 34.10 9.21
CA THR A 189 -23.04 35.57 9.09
C THR A 189 -23.12 36.09 7.66
N GLY A 190 -23.20 35.21 6.65
CA GLY A 190 -23.25 35.59 5.24
C GLY A 190 -21.88 35.92 4.63
N ILE A 191 -20.78 35.60 5.33
CA ILE A 191 -19.42 35.76 4.80
C ILE A 191 -19.12 34.58 3.89
N ASN A 192 -18.73 34.86 2.64
CA ASN A 192 -18.30 33.84 1.68
C ASN A 192 -16.87 33.39 2.00
N MET A 193 -16.69 32.09 2.22
CA MET A 193 -15.40 31.47 2.51
C MET A 193 -14.90 30.67 1.31
N TRP A 194 -13.62 30.86 0.95
CA TRP A 194 -12.95 30.14 -0.13
C TRP A 194 -11.75 29.40 0.45
N VAL A 195 -11.63 28.11 0.15
CA VAL A 195 -10.47 27.32 0.55
C VAL A 195 -9.50 27.29 -0.62
N LEU A 196 -8.33 27.89 -0.45
CA LEU A 196 -7.20 27.82 -1.38
C LEU A 196 -6.21 26.81 -0.82
N THR A 197 -6.08 25.68 -1.51
CA THR A 197 -5.14 24.60 -1.20
C THR A 197 -4.02 24.54 -2.22
#